data_AF-A0A4Q2YAC6-F1
#
_entry.id   AF-A0A4Q2YAC6-F1
#
_cell.length_a   1.000
_cell.length_b   1.000
_cell.length_c   1.000
_cell.angle_alpha   90.00
_cell.angle_beta   90.00
_cell.angle_gamma   90.00
#
_symmetry.space_group_name_H-M   'P 1'
#
loop_
_entity.id
_entity.type
_entity.pdbx_description
1 polymer ?
#
loop_
_entity_poly.entity_id
_entity_poly.type
_entity_poly.pdbx_seq_one_letter_code
_entity_poly.pdbx_strand_id
1 'polypeptide(L)'
;MIPSTKLGQARQVLEEFLAAKNWQERIQYSLSVKGLKESMAAHFKDRPDGPVPVEGISLLDSGTIPGTSRGYFGFRVRVQGYPADIPTAVEESEDGSFRVDWVPFLESYEQRLREFFENPGHKPGQFRVVLRRRHYFGPAVPGQGTARQAFGVESPMRDESWFVWADLSNPNFQNKIAAKGGAEWDVESFVVLALEWSGDEKTGQYVTIRDLVADNWQMR
;
A
#
# COMPACT_ATOMS: atom_id res chain seq x y z
N MET A 1 17.18 12.30 -15.97
CA MET A 1 16.78 11.15 -16.82
C MET A 1 17.57 9.94 -16.36
N ILE A 2 16.89 8.89 -15.88
CA ILE A 2 17.58 7.67 -15.41
C ILE A 2 18.03 6.86 -16.65
N PRO A 3 19.27 6.32 -16.70
CA PRO A 3 19.75 5.58 -17.86
C PRO A 3 18.88 4.37 -18.23
N SER A 4 18.67 4.12 -19.53
CA SER A 4 17.91 2.97 -20.04
C SER A 4 18.46 1.62 -19.57
N THR A 5 19.77 1.53 -19.34
CA THR A 5 20.43 0.32 -18.78
C THR A 5 19.93 -0.01 -17.37
N LYS A 6 19.71 1.01 -16.52
CA LYS A 6 19.18 0.79 -15.16
C LYS A 6 17.73 0.31 -15.18
N LEU A 7 16.92 0.85 -16.10
CA LEU A 7 15.55 0.38 -16.30
C LEU A 7 15.51 -1.11 -16.68
N GLY A 8 16.39 -1.54 -17.60
CA GLY A 8 16.51 -2.95 -17.97
C GLY A 8 16.86 -3.86 -16.80
N GLN A 9 17.82 -3.45 -15.97
CA GLN A 9 18.21 -4.19 -14.76
C GLN A 9 17.07 -4.27 -13.74
N ALA A 10 16.38 -3.16 -13.47
CA ALA A 10 15.26 -3.13 -12.56
C ALA A 10 14.11 -4.03 -13.04
N ARG A 11 13.80 -4.00 -14.34
CA ARG A 11 12.80 -4.88 -14.94
C ARG A 11 13.19 -6.36 -14.81
N GLN A 12 14.45 -6.70 -15.09
CA GLN A 12 14.94 -8.07 -14.94
C GLN A 12 14.80 -8.57 -13.51
N VAL A 13 15.18 -7.76 -12.51
CA VAL A 13 15.01 -8.12 -11.09
C VAL A 13 13.54 -8.38 -10.75
N LEU A 14 12.62 -7.55 -11.28
CA LEU A 14 11.19 -7.76 -11.08
C LEU A 14 10.69 -9.06 -11.73
N GLU A 15 11.14 -9.36 -12.94
CA GLU A 15 10.80 -10.61 -13.64
C GLU A 15 11.28 -11.84 -12.84
N GLU A 16 12.50 -11.82 -12.31
CA GLU A 16 13.05 -12.88 -11.47
C GLU A 16 12.31 -13.01 -10.12
N PHE A 17 11.98 -11.89 -9.49
CA PHE A 17 11.16 -11.87 -8.26
C PHE A 17 9.79 -12.52 -8.47
N LEU A 18 9.13 -12.24 -9.60
CA LEU A 18 7.81 -12.78 -9.93
C LEU A 18 7.89 -14.25 -10.37
N ALA A 19 8.99 -14.66 -11.02
CA ALA A 19 9.22 -16.03 -11.48
C ALA A 19 9.75 -16.99 -10.40
N ALA A 20 10.19 -16.47 -9.25
CA ALA A 20 10.73 -17.26 -8.15
C ALA A 20 9.77 -18.38 -7.72
N LYS A 21 10.31 -19.61 -7.63
CA LYS A 21 9.51 -20.83 -7.39
C LYS A 21 9.10 -21.00 -5.93
N ASN A 22 9.74 -20.25 -5.05
CA ASN A 22 9.49 -20.25 -3.62
C ASN A 22 10.00 -18.94 -3.00
N TRP A 23 9.67 -18.71 -1.74
CA TRP A 23 10.05 -17.52 -1.00
C TRP A 23 11.56 -17.46 -0.73
N GLN A 24 12.24 -18.61 -0.63
CA GLN A 24 13.69 -18.67 -0.45
C GLN A 24 14.45 -18.16 -1.68
N GLU A 25 13.89 -18.36 -2.88
CA GLU A 25 14.36 -17.74 -4.12
C GLU A 25 13.94 -16.26 -4.17
N ARG A 26 12.66 -15.96 -3.87
CA ARG A 26 12.11 -14.59 -3.97
C ARG A 26 12.83 -13.57 -3.09
N ILE A 27 13.29 -13.99 -1.90
CA ILE A 27 13.97 -13.09 -0.97
C ILE A 27 15.28 -12.53 -1.54
N GLN A 28 15.94 -13.22 -2.48
CA GLN A 28 17.17 -12.75 -3.11
C GLN A 28 16.96 -11.48 -3.95
N TYR A 29 15.74 -11.29 -4.45
CA TYR A 29 15.32 -10.15 -5.26
C TYR A 29 14.55 -9.10 -4.47
N SER A 30 14.38 -9.32 -3.15
CA SER A 30 13.59 -8.45 -2.28
C SER A 30 14.46 -7.47 -1.51
N LEU A 31 13.93 -6.29 -1.18
CA LEU A 31 14.63 -5.30 -0.35
C LEU A 31 14.90 -5.89 1.03
N SER A 32 16.17 -5.90 1.44
CA SER A 32 16.56 -6.45 2.73
C SER A 32 16.14 -5.53 3.87
N VAL A 33 14.92 -5.75 4.39
CA VAL A 33 14.42 -5.10 5.61
C VAL A 33 14.53 -6.05 6.80
N LYS A 34 14.70 -5.49 8.00
CA LYS A 34 14.79 -6.28 9.24
C LYS A 34 13.53 -7.15 9.39
N GLY A 35 13.72 -8.45 9.59
CA GLY A 35 12.61 -9.39 9.79
C GLY A 35 11.93 -9.89 8.51
N LEU A 36 12.44 -9.53 7.31
CA LEU A 36 11.82 -9.95 6.05
C LEU A 36 11.75 -11.47 5.90
N LYS A 37 12.85 -12.16 6.24
CA LYS A 37 12.96 -13.61 6.14
C LYS A 37 11.92 -14.31 7.00
N GLU A 38 11.79 -13.87 8.24
CA GLU A 38 10.82 -14.38 9.21
C GLU A 38 9.39 -14.10 8.73
N SER A 39 9.15 -12.92 8.16
CA SER A 39 7.84 -12.53 7.62
C SER A 39 7.43 -13.37 6.42
N MET A 40 8.35 -13.59 5.47
CA MET A 40 8.11 -14.48 4.32
C MET A 40 7.87 -15.93 4.76
N ALA A 41 8.73 -16.45 5.64
CA ALA A 41 8.59 -17.81 6.15
C ALA A 41 7.26 -18.02 6.89
N ALA A 42 6.85 -17.07 7.72
CA ALA A 42 5.56 -17.12 8.42
C ALA A 42 4.38 -17.01 7.45
N HIS A 43 4.51 -16.17 6.41
CA HIS A 43 3.46 -15.98 5.41
C HIS A 43 3.18 -17.26 4.61
N PHE A 44 4.22 -17.91 4.10
CA PHE A 44 4.14 -19.10 3.25
C PHE A 44 4.06 -20.43 4.02
N LYS A 45 4.06 -20.39 5.36
CA LYS A 45 3.96 -21.61 6.19
C LYS A 45 2.70 -22.42 5.87
N ASP A 46 1.57 -21.73 5.70
CA ASP A 46 0.23 -22.32 5.52
C ASP A 46 -0.43 -21.83 4.21
N ARG A 47 0.36 -21.26 3.29
CA ARG A 47 -0.10 -20.71 2.01
C ARG A 47 0.68 -21.31 0.84
N PRO A 48 0.05 -21.46 -0.34
CA PRO A 48 0.79 -21.85 -1.52
C PRO A 48 1.88 -20.83 -1.83
N ASP A 49 3.04 -21.36 -2.20
CA ASP A 49 4.20 -20.61 -2.62
C ASP A 49 4.52 -21.00 -4.06
N GLY A 50 4.97 -20.04 -4.86
CA GLY A 50 5.23 -20.26 -6.27
C GLY A 50 5.20 -19.00 -7.12
N PRO A 51 5.48 -19.15 -8.42
CA PRO A 51 5.54 -18.04 -9.36
C PRO A 51 4.21 -17.28 -9.45
N VAL A 52 4.31 -15.97 -9.68
CA VAL A 52 3.15 -15.11 -9.96
C VAL A 52 2.80 -15.24 -11.46
N PRO A 53 1.55 -15.54 -11.84
CA PRO A 53 1.17 -15.69 -13.24
C PRO A 53 1.01 -14.32 -13.92
N VAL A 54 2.11 -13.79 -14.43
CA VAL A 54 2.19 -12.44 -15.02
C VAL A 54 1.86 -12.47 -16.51
N GLU A 55 0.96 -11.58 -16.95
CA GLU A 55 0.63 -11.38 -18.37
C GLU A 55 1.43 -10.23 -18.99
N GLY A 56 1.89 -9.28 -18.18
CA GLY A 56 2.65 -8.14 -18.67
C GLY A 56 3.24 -7.26 -17.56
N ILE A 57 4.33 -6.57 -17.90
CA ILE A 57 5.00 -5.60 -17.05
C ILE A 57 5.24 -4.33 -17.87
N SER A 58 4.76 -3.19 -17.37
CA SER A 58 4.95 -1.88 -17.99
C SER A 58 5.47 -0.85 -16.98
N LEU A 59 6.26 0.11 -17.46
CA LEU A 59 6.78 1.18 -16.60
C LEU A 59 5.63 2.13 -16.24
N LEU A 60 5.49 2.43 -14.95
CA LEU A 60 4.56 3.42 -14.42
C LEU A 60 5.25 4.78 -14.27
N ASP A 61 6.37 4.80 -13.55
CA ASP A 61 7.14 6.01 -13.29
C ASP A 61 8.58 5.65 -12.88
N SER A 62 9.45 6.64 -12.78
CA SER A 62 10.81 6.48 -12.27
C SER A 62 11.31 7.77 -11.62
N GLY A 63 12.14 7.64 -10.59
CA GLY A 63 12.67 8.81 -9.90
C GLY A 63 13.82 8.49 -8.97
N THR A 64 14.07 9.38 -8.03
CA THR A 64 15.05 9.20 -6.96
C THR A 64 14.34 8.96 -5.64
N ILE A 65 14.87 8.06 -4.84
CA ILE A 65 14.36 7.78 -3.50
C ILE A 65 14.63 8.99 -2.60
N PRO A 66 13.62 9.56 -1.91
CA PRO A 66 13.77 10.74 -1.08
C PRO A 66 14.91 10.62 -0.06
N GLY A 67 15.71 11.68 0.03
CA GLY A 67 16.88 11.74 0.94
C GLY A 67 18.08 10.93 0.49
N THR A 68 18.10 10.40 -0.74
CA THR A 68 19.22 9.61 -1.29
C THR A 68 19.49 9.96 -2.75
N SER A 69 20.64 9.53 -3.27
CA SER A 69 20.97 9.57 -4.71
C SER A 69 20.49 8.33 -5.48
N ARG A 70 19.86 7.36 -4.80
CA ARG A 70 19.45 6.07 -5.38
C ARG A 70 18.18 6.22 -6.19
N GLY A 71 18.11 5.51 -7.31
CA GLY A 71 16.93 5.51 -8.18
C GLY A 71 15.83 4.54 -7.74
N TYR A 72 14.62 4.75 -8.25
CA TYR A 72 13.55 3.76 -8.23
C TYR A 72 12.82 3.72 -9.58
N PHE A 73 12.18 2.58 -9.84
CA PHE A 73 11.26 2.38 -10.94
C PHE A 73 9.96 1.80 -10.41
N GLY A 74 8.84 2.47 -10.67
CA GLY A 74 7.51 1.93 -10.45
C GLY A 74 7.04 1.19 -11.70
N PHE A 75 6.53 -0.02 -11.53
CA PHE A 75 5.96 -0.83 -12.61
C PHE A 75 4.49 -1.13 -12.34
N ARG A 76 3.72 -1.29 -13.42
CA ARG A 76 2.43 -1.99 -13.42
C ARG A 76 2.66 -3.45 -13.80
N VAL A 77 2.28 -4.36 -12.91
CA VAL A 77 2.33 -5.80 -13.13
C VAL A 77 0.92 -6.32 -13.37
N ARG A 78 0.65 -6.77 -14.59
CA ARG A 78 -0.62 -7.42 -14.92
C ARG A 78 -0.55 -8.88 -14.54
N VAL A 79 -1.43 -9.30 -13.63
CA VAL A 79 -1.53 -10.68 -13.18
C VAL A 79 -2.78 -11.31 -13.77
N GLN A 80 -2.65 -12.55 -14.25
CA GLN A 80 -3.76 -13.31 -14.78
C GLN A 80 -4.89 -13.45 -13.75
N GLY A 81 -6.10 -13.09 -14.16
CA GLY A 81 -7.31 -13.19 -13.33
C GLY A 81 -7.50 -12.04 -12.33
N TYR A 82 -6.62 -11.04 -12.31
CA TYR A 82 -6.79 -9.85 -11.46
C TYR A 82 -7.56 -8.75 -12.20
N PRO A 83 -8.41 -7.97 -11.51
CA PRO A 83 -9.21 -6.91 -12.14
C PRO A 83 -8.38 -5.66 -12.49
N ALA A 84 -7.21 -5.47 -11.88
CA ALA A 84 -6.35 -4.31 -12.05
C ALA A 84 -4.86 -4.68 -12.01
N ASP A 85 -4.01 -3.82 -12.58
CA ASP A 85 -2.56 -4.00 -12.55
C ASP A 85 -2.01 -3.67 -11.14
N ILE A 86 -1.06 -4.48 -10.66
CA ILE A 86 -0.43 -4.31 -9.36
C ILE A 86 0.76 -3.33 -9.47
N PRO A 87 0.76 -2.19 -8.75
CA PRO A 87 1.90 -1.31 -8.70
C PRO A 87 3.02 -1.97 -7.88
N THR A 88 4.21 -2.03 -8.46
CA THR A 88 5.37 -2.64 -7.82
C THR A 88 6.58 -1.73 -7.97
N ALA A 89 7.20 -1.36 -6.85
CA ALA A 89 8.41 -0.56 -6.85
C ALA A 89 9.65 -1.46 -6.86
N VAL A 90 10.62 -1.09 -7.71
CA VAL A 90 11.96 -1.66 -7.72
C VAL A 90 12.94 -0.53 -7.39
N GLU A 91 13.67 -0.69 -6.30
CA GLU A 91 14.55 0.33 -5.74
C GLU A 91 16.02 -0.07 -5.91
N GLU A 92 16.86 0.92 -6.19
CA GLU A 92 18.31 0.77 -6.14
C GLU A 92 18.75 0.70 -4.67
N SER A 93 19.54 -0.31 -4.32
CA SER A 93 20.15 -0.54 -3.02
C SER A 93 21.47 0.22 -2.89
N GLU A 94 22.05 0.25 -1.68
CA GLU A 94 23.31 0.97 -1.43
C GLU A 94 24.49 0.42 -2.24
N ASP A 95 24.47 -0.87 -2.56
CA ASP A 95 25.46 -1.53 -3.41
C ASP A 95 25.21 -1.34 -4.93
N GLY A 96 24.21 -0.54 -5.30
CA GLY A 96 23.80 -0.30 -6.68
C GLY A 96 22.95 -1.41 -7.31
N SER A 97 22.66 -2.49 -6.56
CA SER A 97 21.77 -3.55 -7.04
C SER A 97 20.29 -3.17 -6.91
N PHE A 98 19.43 -3.71 -7.76
CA PHE A 98 17.99 -3.45 -7.70
C PHE A 98 17.27 -4.51 -6.87
N ARG A 99 16.23 -4.10 -6.13
CA ARG A 99 15.42 -4.97 -5.28
C ARG A 99 13.95 -4.52 -5.23
N VAL A 100 13.05 -5.48 -5.06
CA VAL A 100 11.60 -5.26 -4.96
C VAL A 100 11.19 -5.09 -3.51
N ASP A 101 10.33 -4.11 -3.20
CA ASP A 101 9.68 -4.08 -1.88
C ASP A 101 8.57 -5.14 -1.83
N TRP A 102 8.83 -6.24 -1.11
CA TRP A 102 7.90 -7.37 -1.03
C TRP A 102 6.61 -7.03 -0.28
N VAL A 103 6.66 -6.18 0.75
CA VAL A 103 5.48 -5.93 1.61
C VAL A 103 4.37 -5.18 0.86
N PRO A 104 4.63 -4.03 0.19
CA PRO A 104 3.63 -3.36 -0.64
C PRO A 104 3.15 -4.21 -1.81
N PHE A 105 4.05 -4.99 -2.42
CA PHE A 105 3.69 -5.94 -3.47
C PHE A 105 2.66 -6.94 -2.96
N LEU A 106 2.94 -7.58 -1.82
CA LEU A 106 2.07 -8.60 -1.23
C LEU A 106 0.73 -8.03 -0.79
N GLU A 107 0.70 -6.84 -0.17
CA GLU A 107 -0.55 -6.17 0.23
C GLU A 107 -1.48 -5.93 -0.96
N SER A 108 -0.91 -5.55 -2.10
CA SER A 108 -1.67 -5.32 -3.34
C SER A 108 -2.04 -6.62 -4.02
N TYR A 109 -1.11 -7.58 -4.08
CA TYR A 109 -1.32 -8.91 -4.66
C TYR A 109 -2.39 -9.70 -3.91
N GLU A 110 -2.48 -9.60 -2.59
CA GLU A 110 -3.54 -10.28 -1.84
C GLU A 110 -4.82 -9.44 -1.70
N GLN A 111 -4.87 -8.25 -2.32
CA GLN A 111 -6.02 -7.34 -2.26
C GLN A 111 -6.50 -7.07 -0.82
N ARG A 112 -5.57 -7.02 0.15
CA ARG A 112 -5.91 -7.04 1.59
C ARG A 112 -6.82 -5.89 2.01
N LEU A 113 -6.67 -4.73 1.36
CA LEU A 113 -7.52 -3.57 1.61
C LEU A 113 -8.97 -3.84 1.19
N ARG A 114 -9.17 -4.42 0.01
CA ARG A 114 -10.49 -4.81 -0.48
C ARG A 114 -11.14 -5.83 0.46
N GLU A 115 -10.40 -6.89 0.80
CA GLU A 115 -10.89 -7.92 1.72
C GLU A 115 -11.30 -7.31 3.07
N PHE A 116 -10.55 -6.34 3.59
CA PHE A 116 -10.91 -5.63 4.82
C PHE A 116 -12.23 -4.86 4.71
N PHE A 117 -12.48 -4.17 3.60
CA PHE A 117 -13.72 -3.40 3.38
C PHE A 117 -14.92 -4.28 3.01
N GLU A 118 -14.71 -5.47 2.45
CA GLU A 118 -15.78 -6.42 2.13
C GLU A 118 -16.25 -7.22 3.36
N ASN A 119 -15.49 -7.19 4.47
CA ASN A 119 -15.77 -7.96 5.67
C ASN A 119 -15.94 -7.07 6.93
N PRO A 120 -17.13 -6.52 7.17
CA PRO A 120 -17.40 -5.71 8.36
C PRO A 120 -17.12 -6.46 9.67
N GLY A 121 -16.51 -5.77 10.63
CA GLY A 121 -16.13 -6.36 11.93
C GLY A 121 -14.83 -7.17 11.88
N HIS A 122 -14.12 -7.19 10.75
CA HIS A 122 -12.76 -7.73 10.69
C HIS A 122 -11.82 -7.00 11.66
N LYS A 123 -10.79 -7.71 12.13
CA LYS A 123 -9.81 -7.16 13.07
C LYS A 123 -9.14 -5.92 12.49
N PRO A 124 -8.72 -4.96 13.33
CA PRO A 124 -7.95 -3.81 12.87
C PRO A 124 -6.75 -4.23 12.02
N GLY A 125 -6.51 -3.52 10.93
CA GLY A 125 -5.45 -3.80 9.96
C GLY A 125 -4.60 -2.58 9.67
N GLN A 126 -3.43 -2.79 9.08
CA GLN A 126 -2.57 -1.72 8.57
C GLN A 126 -2.51 -1.80 7.05
N PHE A 127 -2.68 -0.66 6.39
CA PHE A 127 -2.81 -0.63 4.93
C PHE A 127 -2.07 0.56 4.35
N ARG A 128 -1.29 0.30 3.30
CA ARG A 128 -0.84 1.36 2.38
C ARG A 128 -2.00 1.84 1.56
N VAL A 129 -2.26 3.14 1.61
CA VAL A 129 -3.37 3.76 0.89
C VAL A 129 -2.93 5.07 0.26
N VAL A 130 -3.66 5.48 -0.77
CA VAL A 130 -3.73 6.88 -1.18
C VAL A 130 -4.90 7.49 -0.43
N LEU A 131 -4.61 8.44 0.46
CA LEU A 131 -5.58 9.16 1.26
C LEU A 131 -5.89 10.51 0.59
N ARG A 132 -7.18 10.84 0.49
CA ARG A 132 -7.65 12.17 0.04
C ARG A 132 -8.83 12.62 0.88
N ARG A 133 -8.88 13.90 1.23
CA ARG A 133 -10.12 14.48 1.79
C ARG A 133 -11.19 14.48 0.70
N ARG A 134 -12.39 13.95 1.02
CA ARG A 134 -13.51 13.87 0.07
C ARG A 134 -14.82 14.23 0.74
N HIS A 135 -15.75 14.78 -0.05
CA HIS A 135 -17.14 14.92 0.38
C HIS A 135 -17.79 13.54 0.47
N TYR A 136 -18.54 13.32 1.55
CA TYR A 136 -19.28 12.09 1.78
C TYR A 136 -20.78 12.36 1.70
N PHE A 137 -21.47 11.60 0.85
CA PHE A 137 -22.91 11.73 0.59
C PHE A 137 -23.67 10.40 0.85
N GLY A 138 -23.05 9.45 1.56
CA GLY A 138 -23.65 8.17 1.89
C GLY A 138 -24.49 8.18 3.18
N PRO A 139 -24.84 7.00 3.72
CA PRO A 139 -25.57 6.87 4.98
C PRO A 139 -24.93 7.65 6.14
N ALA A 140 -25.76 8.25 7.00
CA ALA A 140 -25.27 9.07 8.10
C ALA A 140 -24.31 8.31 9.02
N VAL A 141 -23.16 8.92 9.31
CA VAL A 141 -22.18 8.39 10.27
C VAL A 141 -22.22 9.21 11.56
N PRO A 142 -22.22 8.57 12.75
CA PRO A 142 -22.23 9.29 14.02
C PRO A 142 -21.14 10.36 14.09
N GLY A 143 -21.52 11.60 14.42
CA GLY A 143 -20.58 12.72 14.54
C GLY A 143 -20.03 13.27 13.22
N GLN A 144 -20.60 12.90 12.07
CA GLN A 144 -20.21 13.45 10.76
C GLN A 144 -20.27 14.98 10.76
N GLY A 145 -19.16 15.62 10.38
CA GLY A 145 -19.05 17.07 10.24
C GLY A 145 -18.87 17.84 11.55
N THR A 146 -19.04 17.19 12.70
CA THR A 146 -18.89 17.81 14.03
C THR A 146 -17.73 17.21 14.82
N ALA A 147 -17.68 15.89 14.93
CA ALA A 147 -16.63 15.14 15.62
C ALA A 147 -15.76 14.30 14.68
N ARG A 148 -16.25 14.04 13.46
CA ARG A 148 -15.55 13.19 12.48
C ARG A 148 -15.49 13.81 11.10
N GLN A 149 -14.37 13.56 10.43
CA GLN A 149 -14.11 14.00 9.07
C GLN A 149 -13.93 12.80 8.13
N ALA A 150 -14.60 12.87 6.98
CA ALA A 150 -14.53 11.83 5.96
C ALA A 150 -13.30 11.99 5.06
N PHE A 151 -12.72 10.85 4.71
CA PHE A 151 -11.65 10.73 3.74
C PHE A 151 -11.96 9.60 2.76
N GLY A 152 -11.54 9.74 1.52
CA GLY A 152 -11.41 8.65 0.58
C GLY A 152 -10.06 7.96 0.76
N VAL A 153 -10.06 6.64 0.84
CA VAL A 153 -8.85 5.81 0.69
C VAL A 153 -8.96 5.02 -0.59
N GLU A 154 -7.86 4.93 -1.32
CA GLU A 154 -7.71 4.08 -2.48
C GLU A 154 -6.59 3.07 -2.21
N SER A 155 -6.74 1.87 -2.78
CA SER A 155 -5.62 0.93 -2.87
C SER A 155 -4.46 1.59 -3.66
N PRO A 156 -3.22 1.12 -3.51
CA PRO A 156 -2.14 1.55 -4.39
C PRO A 156 -2.46 1.35 -5.88
N MET A 157 -3.27 0.32 -6.22
CA MET A 157 -3.75 0.03 -7.59
C MET A 157 -4.74 1.10 -8.10
N ARG A 158 -5.37 1.84 -7.19
CA ARG A 158 -6.39 2.89 -7.47
C ARG A 158 -7.58 2.38 -8.29
N ASP A 159 -7.86 1.10 -8.17
CA ASP A 159 -9.00 0.42 -8.80
C ASP A 159 -10.30 0.61 -8.01
N GLU A 160 -10.17 0.86 -6.71
CA GLU A 160 -11.27 1.02 -5.78
C GLU A 160 -11.04 2.15 -4.79
N SER A 161 -12.14 2.73 -4.33
CA SER A 161 -12.14 3.80 -3.34
C SER A 161 -13.19 3.54 -2.27
N TRP A 162 -12.80 3.73 -1.01
CA TRP A 162 -13.66 3.59 0.15
C TRP A 162 -13.63 4.84 1.02
N PHE A 163 -14.65 5.02 1.83
CA PHE A 163 -14.69 6.09 2.81
C PHE A 163 -14.25 5.61 4.19
N VAL A 164 -13.39 6.40 4.82
CA VAL A 164 -12.93 6.22 6.20
C VAL A 164 -13.13 7.51 6.98
N TRP A 165 -13.16 7.38 8.31
CA TRP A 165 -13.46 8.47 9.22
C TRP A 165 -12.32 8.74 10.17
N ALA A 166 -11.84 9.97 10.17
CA ALA A 166 -10.94 10.48 11.18
C ALA A 166 -11.72 11.10 12.33
N ASP A 167 -11.37 10.76 13.56
CA ASP A 167 -11.87 11.47 14.74
C ASP A 167 -11.09 12.78 14.92
N LEU A 168 -11.80 13.90 14.95
CA LEU A 168 -11.21 15.23 15.07
C LEU A 168 -10.56 15.46 16.43
N SER A 169 -10.96 14.69 17.45
CA SER A 169 -10.34 14.74 18.78
C SER A 169 -9.06 13.90 18.87
N ASN A 170 -8.78 13.02 17.89
CA ASN A 170 -7.60 12.18 17.90
C ASN A 170 -6.33 13.03 17.64
N PRO A 171 -5.41 13.14 18.62
CA PRO A 171 -4.21 13.95 18.46
C PRO A 171 -3.30 13.47 17.32
N ASN A 172 -3.30 12.18 17.01
CA ASN A 172 -2.49 11.63 15.91
C ASN A 172 -3.00 12.12 14.55
N PHE A 173 -4.32 12.24 14.39
CA PHE A 173 -4.93 12.80 13.19
C PHE A 173 -4.57 14.29 13.04
N GLN A 174 -4.78 15.09 14.10
CA GLN A 174 -4.50 16.52 14.10
C GLN A 174 -3.01 16.83 13.87
N ASN A 175 -2.12 16.10 14.54
CA ASN A 175 -0.69 16.42 14.50
C ASN A 175 0.02 15.87 13.26
N LYS A 176 -0.47 14.79 12.64
CA LYS A 176 0.28 14.12 11.56
C LYS A 176 -0.37 14.25 10.18
N ILE A 177 -1.69 14.16 10.08
CA ILE A 177 -2.40 14.23 8.78
C ILE A 177 -2.74 15.69 8.45
N ALA A 178 -3.29 16.45 9.40
CA ALA A 178 -3.65 17.85 9.15
C ALA A 178 -2.41 18.77 9.02
N ALA A 179 -1.39 18.58 9.88
CA ALA A 179 -0.19 19.43 9.88
C ALA A 179 0.67 19.35 8.60
N LYS A 180 0.49 18.32 7.77
CA LYS A 180 1.23 18.14 6.51
C LYS A 180 0.40 18.44 5.26
N GLY A 181 -0.76 19.07 5.40
CA GLY A 181 -1.65 19.36 4.29
C GLY A 181 -2.44 18.14 3.78
N GLY A 182 -2.29 16.95 4.38
CA GLY A 182 -3.04 15.75 4.00
C GLY A 182 -4.55 15.81 4.33
N ALA A 183 -4.97 16.83 5.08
CA ALA A 183 -6.38 17.18 5.31
C ALA A 183 -6.86 18.37 4.45
N GLU A 184 -6.04 18.88 3.53
CA GLU A 184 -6.47 19.86 2.54
C GLU A 184 -7.30 19.18 1.44
N TRP A 185 -8.14 19.99 0.79
CA TRP A 185 -8.89 19.52 -0.36
C TRP A 185 -7.95 19.25 -1.53
N ASP A 186 -8.24 18.19 -2.28
CA ASP A 186 -7.52 17.80 -3.51
C ASP A 186 -6.02 17.46 -3.36
N VAL A 187 -5.52 17.33 -2.12
CA VAL A 187 -4.16 16.85 -1.84
C VAL A 187 -4.17 15.33 -1.67
N GLU A 188 -3.30 14.65 -2.42
CA GLU A 188 -3.06 13.22 -2.25
C GLU A 188 -1.97 12.99 -1.19
N SER A 189 -2.24 12.08 -0.27
CA SER A 189 -1.25 11.61 0.71
C SER A 189 -1.04 10.11 0.56
N PHE A 190 0.21 9.70 0.32
CA PHE A 190 0.60 8.30 0.24
C PHE A 190 1.04 7.85 1.62
N VAL A 191 0.22 7.06 2.32
CA VAL A 191 0.40 6.80 3.76
C VAL A 191 0.15 5.36 4.13
N VAL A 192 0.62 4.95 5.32
CA VAL A 192 0.20 3.70 5.96
C VAL A 192 -0.74 4.04 7.11
N LEU A 193 -1.99 3.58 7.02
CA LEU A 193 -3.01 3.78 8.04
C LEU A 193 -3.27 2.51 8.82
N ALA A 194 -3.48 2.64 10.13
CA ALA A 194 -4.16 1.62 10.92
C ALA A 194 -5.67 1.90 10.84
N LEU A 195 -6.43 0.96 10.28
CA LEU A 195 -7.87 1.04 10.09
C LEU A 195 -8.59 0.03 10.97
N GLU A 196 -9.79 0.38 11.42
CA GLU A 196 -10.67 -0.52 12.17
C GLU A 196 -12.14 -0.29 11.82
N TRP A 197 -12.93 -1.36 11.87
CA TRP A 197 -14.38 -1.25 11.80
C TRP A 197 -14.96 -0.74 13.12
N SER A 198 -15.87 0.21 13.01
CA SER A 198 -16.62 0.84 14.09
C SER A 198 -18.12 0.78 13.81
N GLY A 199 -18.90 1.06 14.86
CA GLY A 199 -20.36 1.01 14.80
C GLY A 199 -20.92 -0.41 14.93
N ASP A 200 -22.24 -0.51 14.77
CA ASP A 200 -22.97 -1.77 14.82
C ASP A 200 -24.09 -1.80 13.76
N GLU A 201 -24.82 -2.91 13.66
CA GLU A 201 -25.91 -3.08 12.69
C GLU A 201 -27.04 -2.04 12.87
N LYS A 202 -27.18 -1.44 14.07
CA LYS A 202 -28.25 -0.48 14.37
C LYS A 202 -27.86 0.95 14.02
N THR A 203 -26.59 1.29 14.18
CA THR A 203 -26.03 2.63 13.99
C THR A 203 -25.30 2.80 12.66
N GLY A 204 -25.17 1.71 11.90
CA GLY A 204 -24.39 1.64 10.68
C GLY A 204 -22.93 1.31 10.98
N GLN A 205 -22.35 0.40 10.19
CA GLN A 205 -20.93 0.07 10.26
C GLN A 205 -20.14 1.03 9.38
N TYR A 206 -19.03 1.53 9.91
CA TYR A 206 -18.12 2.44 9.21
C TYR A 206 -16.68 2.20 9.64
N VAL A 207 -15.72 2.59 8.80
CA VAL A 207 -14.30 2.40 9.10
C VAL A 207 -13.69 3.67 9.68
N THR A 208 -12.95 3.54 10.78
CA THR A 208 -12.22 4.64 11.42
C THR A 208 -10.72 4.53 11.18
N ILE A 209 -10.08 5.70 11.07
CA ILE A 209 -8.62 5.83 11.11
C ILE A 209 -8.20 5.81 12.58
N ARG A 210 -7.53 4.74 13.00
CA ARG A 210 -7.01 4.60 14.36
C ARG A 210 -5.68 5.35 14.52
N ASP A 211 -4.79 5.22 13.53
CA ASP A 211 -3.48 5.88 13.55
C ASP A 211 -2.90 6.08 12.14
N LEU A 212 -2.03 7.09 12.01
CA LEU A 212 -1.10 7.23 10.89
C LEU A 212 0.20 6.54 11.29
N VAL A 213 0.40 5.33 10.76
CA VAL A 213 1.56 4.48 11.04
C VAL A 213 2.81 5.04 10.35
N ALA A 214 2.68 5.44 9.09
CA ALA A 214 3.75 6.07 8.31
C ALA A 214 3.18 7.14 7.37
N ASP A 215 3.96 8.20 7.14
CA ASP A 215 3.61 9.34 6.28
C ASP A 215 4.05 9.16 4.81
N ASN A 216 4.57 7.98 4.49
CA ASN A 216 4.94 7.53 3.17
C ASN A 216 4.76 6.00 3.11
N TRP A 217 4.84 5.40 1.92
CA TRP A 217 4.66 3.95 1.76
C TRP A 217 5.88 3.10 2.16
N GLN A 218 7.02 3.73 2.46
CA GLN A 218 8.18 3.02 3.00
C GLN A 218 8.05 2.94 4.53
N MET A 219 8.02 1.72 5.06
CA MET A 219 8.24 1.51 6.49
C MET A 219 9.76 1.44 6.70
N ARG A 220 10.42 2.59 6.91
CA ARG A 220 11.83 2.61 7.34
C ARG A 220 11.92 2.57 8.87
#